data_AF-A0A813SQI7-F1
#
_entry.id   AF-A0A813SQI7-F1
#
_cell.length_a   1.000
_cell.length_b   1.000
_cell.length_c   1.000
_cell.angle_alpha   90.00
_cell.angle_beta   90.00
_cell.angle_gamma   90.00
#
_symmetry.space_group_name_H-M   'P 1'
#
loop_
_entity.id
_entity.type
_entity.pdbx_description
1 polymer ?
#
loop_
_entity_poly.entity_id
_entity_poly.type
_entity_poly.pdbx_seq_one_letter_code
_entity_poly.pdbx_strand_id
1 'polypeptide(L)'
;MWKHYKFDPHSINLLCHTDEKFNNFDTLLHSEWDRALAQGYFCYKMDHHIKKRILDGDLHYVIELNPNRFEKRRMPDPFEYVNTPFDRSKFNFNKIKDEEILLSLDDEQQIDKHLVIINNSPIRLYQVLLVSNRQLEQPQILTVDCLLFGLRFVASSAHPFIYIGFNSLCGYASVNHLHLHGIYMPNRLYIQTIKCSPFHINSNCYLFDLFDVQGFAFEIKHIDEFDRIARHIHTITNYLVSSDIAHNMAIMKGDSFSSSLEPVIRIFVWFRQSNKVIGAKTFHQWNIGCLELSGYTFLQYEEVFNDSTELKLRQSINEIALLYEEQKKIKEDITYKSFVFLTDMSLSFIFRRVALLQQPHIHSFSTSAILFKAKNTGGGQPKASKRLLSDADLSSSSNDWPLLKAQYDKLLVELHELYSKQIQLRTSSLAFEELSVILPPNNKAHQLKELTQIIQKSPQMFMIDMTRHAQYIPNVLEAIQKSGLNVNPQQDGTTLYLPTPKVTREHREELAKNAKKLADQIIVKMREAYSKAHRNLKKQEKTLSRDLVVDIDTNLKHRLDGYIAQVENIRTEKQKELLDSTF
;
A
#
# COMPACT_ATOMS: atom_id res chain seq x y z
N MET A 1 28.88 -20.99 11.08
CA MET A 1 27.62 -21.69 11.42
C MET A 1 26.94 -20.85 12.49
N TRP A 2 25.76 -20.30 12.21
CA TRP A 2 25.01 -19.44 13.13
C TRP A 2 24.36 -20.26 14.24
N LYS A 3 23.83 -19.58 15.26
CA LYS A 3 23.20 -20.23 16.42
C LYS A 3 21.84 -20.83 16.05
N HIS A 4 21.43 -21.86 16.79
CA HIS A 4 20.11 -22.48 16.62
C HIS A 4 19.28 -22.24 17.89
N TYR A 5 18.08 -21.73 17.72
CA TYR A 5 17.10 -21.57 18.79
C TYR A 5 15.90 -22.47 18.52
N LYS A 6 15.55 -23.30 19.51
CA LYS A 6 14.37 -24.15 19.45
C LYS A 6 13.23 -23.44 20.16
N PHE A 7 12.13 -23.22 19.48
CA PHE A 7 10.92 -22.69 20.09
C PHE A 7 10.37 -23.69 21.11
N ASP A 8 10.15 -23.22 22.35
CA ASP A 8 9.50 -24.00 23.39
C ASP A 8 8.01 -23.59 23.47
N PRO A 9 7.08 -24.46 23.08
CA PRO A 9 5.65 -24.17 23.14
C PRO A 9 5.11 -24.10 24.58
N HIS A 10 5.88 -24.52 25.59
CA HIS A 10 5.48 -24.45 27.00
C HIS A 10 5.93 -23.16 27.70
N SER A 11 6.86 -22.40 27.11
CA SER A 11 7.43 -21.18 27.70
C SER A 11 6.80 -19.89 27.16
N ILE A 12 5.51 -19.92 26.78
CA ILE A 12 4.86 -18.79 26.10
C ILE A 12 4.75 -17.60 27.04
N ASN A 13 5.41 -16.50 26.68
CA ASN A 13 5.31 -15.25 27.41
C ASN A 13 4.26 -14.35 26.77
N LEU A 14 2.99 -14.59 27.07
CA LEU A 14 1.91 -13.65 26.69
C LEU A 14 1.98 -12.37 27.52
N LEU A 15 2.48 -12.49 28.76
CA LEU A 15 2.53 -11.41 29.73
C LEU A 15 3.44 -10.27 29.25
N CYS A 16 2.91 -9.05 29.32
CA CYS A 16 3.68 -7.82 29.18
C CYS A 16 4.27 -7.46 30.55
N HIS A 17 5.41 -8.04 30.92
CA HIS A 17 6.11 -7.60 32.13
C HIS A 17 6.94 -6.34 31.81
N THR A 18 6.73 -5.28 32.59
CA THR A 18 7.44 -4.00 32.47
C THR A 18 8.81 -4.02 33.14
N ASP A 19 9.11 -5.07 33.92
CA ASP A 19 10.39 -5.23 34.59
C ASP A 19 11.38 -5.86 33.61
N GLU A 20 12.26 -5.03 33.04
CA GLU A 20 13.28 -5.34 32.05
C GLU A 20 14.11 -6.59 32.38
N LYS A 21 13.62 -7.76 32.02
CA LYS A 21 14.41 -8.99 31.98
C LYS A 21 14.24 -9.64 30.62
N PHE A 22 15.26 -9.45 29.78
CA PHE A 22 15.46 -10.28 28.59
C PHE A 22 15.51 -11.74 29.02
N ASN A 23 14.75 -12.61 28.35
CA ASN A 23 14.89 -14.04 28.56
C ASN A 23 16.06 -14.60 27.73
N ASN A 24 16.22 -15.92 27.71
CA ASN A 24 17.31 -16.57 26.97
C ASN A 24 17.26 -16.27 25.46
N PHE A 25 16.06 -16.18 24.88
CA PHE A 25 15.88 -15.83 23.48
C PHE A 25 16.30 -14.39 23.20
N ASP A 26 15.80 -13.44 23.98
CA ASP A 26 16.11 -12.02 23.81
C ASP A 26 17.62 -11.76 23.99
N THR A 27 18.22 -12.37 25.02
CA THR A 27 19.66 -12.25 25.31
C THR A 27 20.50 -12.82 24.17
N LEU A 28 20.13 -14.00 23.65
CA LEU A 28 20.81 -14.60 22.50
C LEU A 28 20.73 -13.68 21.27
N LEU A 29 19.53 -13.22 20.93
CA LEU A 29 19.29 -12.38 19.76
C LEU A 29 20.07 -11.06 19.83
N HIS A 30 20.03 -10.38 20.97
CA HIS A 30 20.77 -9.13 21.20
C HIS A 30 22.28 -9.37 21.12
N SER A 31 22.79 -10.44 21.74
CA SER A 31 24.23 -10.75 21.71
C SER A 31 24.76 -11.04 20.30
N GLU A 32 23.99 -11.75 19.47
CA GLU A 32 24.36 -12.01 18.08
C GLU A 32 24.26 -10.75 17.22
N TRP A 33 23.27 -9.89 17.48
CA TRP A 33 23.13 -8.59 16.82
C TRP A 33 24.31 -7.65 17.17
N ASP A 34 24.68 -7.56 18.44
CA ASP A 34 25.83 -6.78 18.91
C ASP A 34 27.16 -7.32 18.35
N ARG A 35 27.30 -8.65 18.27
CA ARG A 35 28.43 -9.28 17.58
C ARG A 35 28.50 -8.83 16.12
N ALA A 36 27.39 -8.88 15.39
CA ALA A 36 27.35 -8.43 14.00
C ALA A 36 27.70 -6.94 13.86
N LEU A 37 27.29 -6.11 14.82
CA LEU A 37 27.60 -4.69 14.84
C LEU A 37 29.09 -4.44 15.07
N ALA A 38 29.67 -5.12 16.06
CA ALA A 38 31.09 -5.04 16.37
C ALA A 38 31.99 -5.49 15.21
N GLN A 39 31.52 -6.44 14.40
CA GLN A 39 32.21 -6.93 13.21
C GLN A 39 31.98 -6.06 11.95
N GLY A 40 31.13 -5.03 12.04
CA GLY A 40 30.91 -4.08 10.95
C GLY A 40 30.07 -4.62 9.78
N TYR A 41 29.14 -5.53 10.04
CA TYR A 41 28.29 -6.13 8.99
C TYR A 41 27.10 -5.25 8.55
N PHE A 42 26.96 -4.04 9.08
CA PHE A 42 25.92 -3.08 8.73
C PHE A 42 26.42 -2.02 7.73
N CYS A 43 25.53 -1.51 6.86
CA CYS A 43 25.84 -0.44 5.90
C CYS A 43 26.29 0.86 6.57
N TYR A 44 25.93 1.07 7.83
CA TYR A 44 26.35 2.23 8.62
C TYR A 44 26.41 1.90 10.10
N LYS A 45 27.22 2.69 10.82
CA LYS A 45 27.24 2.67 12.28
C LYS A 45 25.94 3.24 12.80
N MET A 46 25.28 2.50 13.69
CA MET A 46 24.12 3.01 14.41
C MET A 46 24.57 3.94 15.52
N ASP A 47 23.90 5.09 15.62
CA ASP A 47 24.03 5.94 16.78
C ASP A 47 23.26 5.31 17.94
N HIS A 48 23.89 5.19 19.11
CA HIS A 48 23.21 4.74 20.33
C HIS A 48 22.24 5.81 20.86
N HIS A 49 22.37 7.06 20.41
CA HIS A 49 21.56 8.21 20.84
C HIS A 49 20.72 8.79 19.69
N ILE A 50 19.83 7.96 19.13
CA ILE A 50 18.84 8.42 18.14
C ILE A 50 17.88 9.43 18.81
N LYS A 51 17.84 10.66 18.27
CA LYS A 51 16.90 11.71 18.71
C LYS A 51 15.47 11.21 18.52
N LYS A 52 14.65 11.33 19.56
CA LYS A 52 13.29 10.79 19.63
C LYS A 52 12.34 11.81 20.25
N ARG A 53 11.09 11.84 19.77
CA ARG A 53 9.99 12.64 20.32
C ARG A 53 8.70 11.84 20.28
N ILE A 54 7.81 12.10 21.24
CA ILE A 54 6.41 11.66 21.18
C ILE A 54 5.60 12.84 20.67
N LEU A 55 4.81 12.62 19.62
CA LEU A 55 3.95 13.66 19.06
C LEU A 55 2.79 13.96 20.01
N ASP A 56 2.46 15.25 20.10
CA ASP A 56 1.27 15.69 20.82
C ASP A 56 0.02 15.30 20.02
N GLY A 57 -0.84 14.51 20.65
CA GLY A 57 -2.04 13.91 20.05
C GLY A 57 -2.55 12.76 20.91
N ASP A 58 -3.71 12.20 20.55
CA ASP A 58 -4.37 11.15 21.31
C ASP A 58 -3.79 9.74 21.09
N LEU A 59 -3.03 9.51 20.00
CA LEU A 59 -2.35 8.23 19.77
C LEU A 59 -0.88 8.23 20.18
N HIS A 60 -0.32 9.39 20.55
CA HIS A 60 1.04 9.54 21.08
C HIS A 60 2.11 8.87 20.21
N TYR A 61 2.09 9.21 18.91
CA TYR A 61 3.03 8.65 17.95
C TYR A 61 4.49 8.87 18.33
N VAL A 62 5.31 7.83 18.24
CA VAL A 62 6.76 7.92 18.47
C VAL A 62 7.45 8.22 17.15
N ILE A 63 8.24 9.30 17.11
CA ILE A 63 9.07 9.66 15.95
C ILE A 63 10.55 9.67 16.31
N GLU A 64 11.38 9.24 15.36
CA GLU A 64 12.84 9.18 15.53
C GLU A 64 13.58 9.79 14.34
N LEU A 65 14.70 10.47 14.58
CA LEU A 65 15.52 11.06 13.53
C LEU A 65 16.65 10.11 13.17
N ASN A 66 16.62 9.52 11.96
CA ASN A 66 17.66 8.61 11.49
C ASN A 66 18.10 8.97 10.05
N PRO A 67 18.90 10.03 9.86
CA PRO A 67 19.30 10.50 8.53
C PRO A 67 20.18 9.48 7.79
N ASN A 68 21.10 8.83 8.50
CA ASN A 68 22.03 7.83 7.96
C ASN A 68 21.32 6.72 7.19
N ARG A 69 20.15 6.28 7.68
CA ARG A 69 19.37 5.25 7.01
C ARG A 69 18.91 5.66 5.62
N PHE A 70 18.54 6.92 5.42
CA PHE A 70 18.01 7.38 4.13
C PHE A 70 19.13 7.54 3.10
N GLU A 71 20.32 7.96 3.53
CA GLU A 71 21.47 8.17 2.64
C GLU A 71 22.16 6.88 2.22
N LYS A 72 22.30 5.91 3.13
CA LYS A 72 23.17 4.74 2.95
C LYS A 72 22.44 3.45 2.59
N ARG A 73 21.11 3.48 2.56
CA ARG A 73 20.29 2.31 2.25
C ARG A 73 20.20 2.10 0.74
N ARG A 74 20.17 0.83 0.32
CA ARG A 74 19.86 0.44 -1.05
C ARG A 74 18.55 1.05 -1.52
N MET A 75 18.54 1.59 -2.74
CA MET A 75 17.30 2.01 -3.40
C MET A 75 16.31 0.83 -3.49
N PRO A 76 15.06 1.00 -3.02
CA PRO A 76 14.01 -0.01 -3.15
C PRO A 76 13.68 -0.32 -4.61
N ASP A 77 13.31 -1.57 -4.90
CA ASP A 77 12.83 -1.91 -6.23
C ASP A 77 11.43 -1.31 -6.46
N PRO A 78 11.14 -0.82 -7.68
CA PRO A 78 9.80 -0.38 -8.03
C PRO A 78 8.87 -1.59 -8.21
N PHE A 79 7.64 -1.48 -7.73
CA PHE A 79 6.60 -2.48 -7.94
C PHE A 79 5.34 -1.82 -8.49
N GLU A 80 4.69 -2.49 -9.43
CA GLU A 80 3.42 -2.04 -10.02
C GLU A 80 2.25 -2.83 -9.43
N TYR A 81 2.44 -4.14 -9.21
CA TYR A 81 1.42 -5.05 -8.71
C TYR A 81 1.84 -5.74 -7.42
N VAL A 82 0.87 -5.98 -6.54
CA VAL A 82 1.05 -6.70 -5.27
C VAL A 82 1.50 -8.14 -5.52
N ASN A 83 1.01 -8.75 -6.59
CA ASN A 83 1.28 -10.15 -6.96
C ASN A 83 2.49 -10.34 -7.91
N THR A 84 3.36 -9.32 -8.03
CA THR A 84 4.53 -9.39 -8.91
C THR A 84 5.38 -10.65 -8.61
N PRO A 85 5.68 -11.52 -9.60
CA PRO A 85 6.47 -12.72 -9.39
C PRO A 85 7.88 -12.45 -8.87
N PHE A 86 8.44 -13.43 -8.15
CA PHE A 86 9.84 -13.39 -7.71
C PHE A 86 10.78 -13.29 -8.91
N ASP A 87 11.86 -12.51 -8.76
CA ASP A 87 12.87 -12.31 -9.78
C ASP A 87 14.27 -12.54 -9.20
N ARG A 88 14.90 -13.65 -9.59
CA ARG A 88 16.24 -14.04 -9.13
C ARG A 88 17.32 -13.05 -9.56
N SER A 89 17.11 -12.27 -10.62
CA SER A 89 18.06 -11.27 -11.09
C SER A 89 18.18 -10.08 -10.13
N LYS A 90 17.07 -9.68 -9.50
CA LYS A 90 17.01 -8.60 -8.49
C LYS A 90 17.59 -9.04 -7.16
N PHE A 91 17.77 -8.09 -6.24
CA PHE A 91 18.25 -8.41 -4.89
C PHE A 91 17.29 -9.38 -4.20
N ASN A 92 17.84 -10.39 -3.52
CA ASN A 92 17.08 -11.39 -2.77
C ASN A 92 17.97 -12.01 -1.68
N PHE A 93 17.37 -12.62 -0.65
CA PHE A 93 18.08 -13.17 0.51
C PHE A 93 18.96 -14.41 0.25
N ASN A 94 19.01 -14.95 -0.97
CA ASN A 94 20.04 -15.94 -1.36
C ASN A 94 21.37 -15.26 -1.73
N LYS A 95 21.42 -13.93 -1.78
CA LYS A 95 22.61 -13.12 -2.08
C LYS A 95 23.25 -12.45 -0.85
N ILE A 96 22.71 -12.69 0.34
CA ILE A 96 23.32 -12.19 1.58
C ILE A 96 24.55 -13.03 1.93
N LYS A 97 25.42 -12.48 2.75
CA LYS A 97 26.56 -13.23 3.29
C LYS A 97 26.14 -14.01 4.54
N ASP A 98 26.82 -15.12 4.83
CA ASP A 98 26.53 -15.93 6.02
C ASP A 98 26.74 -15.15 7.33
N GLU A 99 27.62 -14.15 7.31
CA GLU A 99 27.88 -13.26 8.44
C GLU A 99 26.68 -12.38 8.82
N GLU A 100 25.73 -12.18 7.90
CA GLU A 100 24.49 -11.43 8.15
C GLU A 100 23.45 -12.27 8.91
N ILE A 101 23.67 -13.59 9.04
CA ILE A 101 22.77 -14.51 9.74
C ILE A 101 23.09 -14.54 11.23
N LEU A 102 22.07 -14.26 12.05
CA LEU A 102 22.19 -14.23 13.51
C LEU A 102 21.92 -15.60 14.11
N LEU A 103 20.76 -16.18 13.78
CA LEU A 103 20.33 -17.48 14.26
C LEU A 103 19.29 -18.11 13.33
N SER A 104 19.04 -19.40 13.50
CA SER A 104 17.84 -20.05 12.94
C SER A 104 16.87 -20.50 14.04
N LEU A 105 15.59 -20.54 13.71
CA LEU A 105 14.49 -20.87 14.63
C LEU A 105 13.77 -22.14 14.16
N ASP A 106 13.66 -23.16 15.01
CA ASP A 106 12.98 -24.45 14.69
C ASP A 106 13.57 -25.23 13.49
N ASP A 107 14.89 -25.16 13.31
CA ASP A 107 15.59 -25.63 12.12
C ASP A 107 16.10 -27.09 12.19
N GLU A 108 15.65 -27.88 13.18
CA GLU A 108 16.23 -29.20 13.51
C GLU A 108 16.17 -30.24 12.36
N GLN A 109 15.31 -30.04 11.36
CA GLN A 109 15.09 -31.00 10.27
C GLN A 109 15.36 -30.45 8.85
N GLN A 110 15.50 -29.14 8.67
CA GLN A 110 15.68 -28.50 7.37
C GLN A 110 16.59 -27.30 7.51
N ILE A 111 17.90 -27.46 7.30
CA ILE A 111 18.88 -26.37 7.35
C ILE A 111 18.40 -25.17 6.49
N ASP A 112 18.53 -23.96 7.02
CA ASP A 112 18.16 -22.68 6.39
C ASP A 112 16.66 -22.43 6.23
N LYS A 113 15.79 -23.19 6.93
CA LYS A 113 14.35 -23.02 6.76
C LYS A 113 13.86 -21.72 7.37
N HIS A 114 14.25 -21.36 8.58
CA HIS A 114 13.78 -20.11 9.21
C HIS A 114 14.94 -19.34 9.79
N LEU A 115 15.39 -18.32 9.06
CA LEU A 115 16.55 -17.53 9.43
C LEU A 115 16.14 -16.18 10.03
N VAL A 116 16.82 -15.80 11.09
CA VAL A 116 16.82 -14.44 11.63
C VAL A 116 18.14 -13.81 11.23
N ILE A 117 18.07 -12.74 10.46
CA ILE A 117 19.23 -12.04 9.90
C ILE A 117 19.24 -10.58 10.35
N ILE A 118 20.39 -9.93 10.28
CA ILE A 118 20.44 -8.47 10.49
C ILE A 118 19.61 -7.76 9.43
N ASN A 119 18.97 -6.66 9.81
CA ASN A 119 18.64 -5.66 8.82
C ASN A 119 19.88 -4.81 8.56
N ASN A 120 20.53 -5.00 7.41
CA ASN A 120 21.75 -4.30 7.02
C ASN A 120 21.60 -2.76 6.96
N SER A 121 20.36 -2.24 6.95
CA SER A 121 20.08 -0.80 7.09
C SER A 121 19.00 -0.55 8.16
N PRO A 122 19.36 -0.70 9.45
CA PRO A 122 18.40 -0.79 10.53
C PRO A 122 17.86 0.59 10.97
N ILE A 123 16.55 0.68 11.15
CA ILE A 123 15.86 1.87 11.67
C ILE A 123 16.30 2.18 13.10
N ARG A 124 16.50 1.14 13.91
CA ARG A 124 16.85 1.20 15.33
C ARG A 124 17.69 -0.04 15.71
N LEU A 125 18.38 0.04 16.84
CA LEU A 125 19.10 -1.09 17.44
C LEU A 125 18.21 -2.34 17.54
N TYR A 126 18.80 -3.50 17.35
CA TYR A 126 18.13 -4.82 17.39
C TYR A 126 17.03 -5.02 16.35
N GLN A 127 16.98 -4.21 15.29
CA GLN A 127 16.15 -4.54 14.13
C GLN A 127 16.74 -5.72 13.36
N VAL A 128 15.89 -6.71 13.09
CA VAL A 128 16.19 -7.93 12.35
C VAL A 128 15.19 -8.16 11.21
N LEU A 129 15.52 -9.08 10.33
CA LEU A 129 14.60 -9.63 9.33
C LEU A 129 14.40 -11.12 9.59
N LEU A 130 13.16 -11.56 9.50
CA LEU A 130 12.78 -12.97 9.56
C LEU A 130 12.57 -13.44 8.12
N VAL A 131 13.42 -14.34 7.64
CA VAL A 131 13.38 -14.86 6.28
C VAL A 131 12.92 -16.31 6.33
N SER A 132 11.71 -16.56 5.81
CA SER A 132 11.12 -17.89 5.76
C SER A 132 11.51 -18.59 4.47
N ASN A 133 12.21 -19.70 4.61
CA ASN A 133 12.66 -20.64 3.59
C ASN A 133 13.13 -19.95 2.31
N ARG A 134 14.26 -19.23 2.41
CA ARG A 134 14.83 -18.42 1.31
C ARG A 134 15.08 -19.22 0.02
N GLN A 135 15.27 -20.53 0.14
CA GLN A 135 15.51 -21.43 -0.99
C GLN A 135 14.26 -21.64 -1.86
N LEU A 136 13.05 -21.43 -1.30
CA LEU A 136 11.81 -21.50 -2.08
C LEU A 136 11.59 -20.28 -2.99
N GLU A 137 12.41 -19.23 -2.86
CA GLU A 137 12.35 -18.05 -3.72
C GLU A 137 10.94 -17.45 -3.83
N GLN A 138 10.26 -17.41 -2.69
CA GLN A 138 8.87 -16.95 -2.65
C GLN A 138 8.80 -15.43 -2.81
N PRO A 139 7.85 -14.91 -3.62
CA PRO A 139 7.59 -13.47 -3.67
C PRO A 139 7.15 -12.95 -2.30
N GLN A 140 7.15 -11.63 -2.12
CA GLN A 140 6.75 -10.95 -0.88
C GLN A 140 5.22 -11.04 -0.65
N ILE A 141 4.75 -12.27 -0.41
CA ILE A 141 3.36 -12.68 -0.19
C ILE A 141 3.33 -13.57 1.05
N LEU A 142 2.48 -13.24 2.02
CA LEU A 142 2.39 -14.00 3.27
C LEU A 142 1.93 -15.44 3.03
N THR A 143 2.68 -16.39 3.60
CA THR A 143 2.34 -17.81 3.68
C THR A 143 2.02 -18.21 5.11
N VAL A 144 1.31 -19.33 5.30
CA VAL A 144 1.03 -19.87 6.64
C VAL A 144 2.33 -20.15 7.41
N ASP A 145 3.34 -20.71 6.75
CA ASP A 145 4.65 -21.02 7.33
C ASP A 145 5.37 -19.75 7.82
N CYS A 146 5.34 -18.67 7.03
CA CYS A 146 5.91 -17.37 7.41
C CYS A 146 5.15 -16.73 8.59
N LEU A 147 3.81 -16.81 8.60
CA LEU A 147 2.98 -16.32 9.70
C LEU A 147 3.29 -17.06 11.01
N LEU A 148 3.39 -18.40 10.95
CA LEU A 148 3.77 -19.22 12.10
C LEU A 148 5.18 -18.87 12.60
N PHE A 149 6.14 -18.63 11.71
CA PHE A 149 7.47 -18.17 12.09
C PHE A 149 7.42 -16.84 12.86
N GLY A 150 6.68 -15.85 12.36
CA GLY A 150 6.49 -14.57 13.06
C GLY A 150 5.82 -14.71 14.43
N LEU A 151 4.79 -15.55 14.54
CA LEU A 151 4.09 -15.82 15.81
C LEU A 151 5.02 -16.47 16.85
N ARG A 152 5.80 -17.48 16.45
CA ARG A 152 6.78 -18.15 17.33
C ARG A 152 7.89 -17.22 17.77
N PHE A 153 8.36 -16.34 16.88
CA PHE A 153 9.36 -15.32 17.22
C PHE A 153 8.83 -14.37 18.31
N VAL A 154 7.63 -13.83 18.15
CA VAL A 154 6.99 -12.96 19.18
C VAL A 154 6.77 -13.70 20.49
N ALA A 155 6.31 -14.95 20.43
CA ALA A 155 6.07 -15.77 21.61
C ALA A 155 7.35 -16.19 22.34
N SER A 156 8.48 -16.28 21.62
CA SER A 156 9.80 -16.60 22.20
C SER A 156 10.38 -15.46 23.02
N SER A 157 10.10 -14.21 22.66
CA SER A 157 10.56 -13.03 23.40
C SER A 157 9.80 -12.87 24.71
N ALA A 158 10.45 -12.38 25.77
CA ALA A 158 9.76 -11.90 26.98
C ALA A 158 9.45 -10.40 26.89
N HIS A 159 10.10 -9.67 25.98
CA HIS A 159 9.96 -8.23 25.87
C HIS A 159 8.53 -7.79 25.47
N PRO A 160 7.91 -6.84 26.19
CA PRO A 160 6.51 -6.45 25.96
C PRO A 160 6.31 -5.64 24.67
N PHE A 161 7.38 -5.03 24.15
CA PHE A 161 7.32 -4.19 22.96
C PHE A 161 8.02 -4.83 21.75
N ILE A 162 8.08 -6.16 21.71
CA ILE A 162 8.49 -6.89 20.50
C ILE A 162 7.41 -6.71 19.42
N TYR A 163 7.86 -6.41 18.21
CA TYR A 163 7.00 -6.09 17.08
C TYR A 163 7.50 -6.81 15.83
N ILE A 164 6.57 -7.45 15.11
CA ILE A 164 6.81 -7.97 13.77
C ILE A 164 5.96 -7.20 12.77
N GLY A 165 6.56 -6.77 11.66
CA GLY A 165 5.89 -6.05 10.58
C GLY A 165 6.06 -6.73 9.22
N PHE A 166 5.03 -6.67 8.40
CA PHE A 166 5.05 -7.07 7.00
C PHE A 166 4.49 -5.94 6.13
N ASN A 167 5.15 -5.73 5.01
CA ASN A 167 4.72 -4.83 3.95
C ASN A 167 4.61 -5.66 2.66
N SER A 168 3.47 -5.60 1.98
CA SER A 168 3.33 -6.11 0.61
C SER A 168 4.03 -5.19 -0.40
N LEU A 169 4.24 -5.63 -1.65
CA LEU A 169 5.01 -4.89 -2.67
C LEU A 169 4.53 -3.45 -2.88
N CYS A 170 3.24 -3.24 -3.12
CA CYS A 170 2.61 -1.91 -3.20
C CYS A 170 2.20 -1.36 -1.81
N GLY A 171 2.51 -2.11 -0.75
CA GLY A 171 2.38 -1.79 0.67
C GLY A 171 3.65 -1.18 1.30
N TYR A 172 4.54 -0.61 0.49
CA TYR A 172 5.90 -0.20 0.88
C TYR A 172 6.85 -1.36 1.26
N ALA A 173 6.76 -2.53 0.63
CA ALA A 173 7.91 -3.45 0.65
C ALA A 173 9.10 -2.82 -0.09
N SER A 174 10.30 -3.38 0.09
CA SER A 174 11.50 -2.91 -0.64
C SER A 174 12.29 -4.02 -1.31
N VAL A 175 11.87 -5.27 -1.11
CA VAL A 175 12.49 -6.46 -1.67
C VAL A 175 11.35 -7.40 -2.02
N ASN A 176 11.39 -8.00 -3.21
CA ASN A 176 10.46 -9.06 -3.59
C ASN A 176 11.02 -10.44 -3.28
N HIS A 177 11.15 -10.73 -1.98
CA HIS A 177 11.49 -12.05 -1.45
C HIS A 177 10.90 -12.11 -0.04
N LEU A 178 10.05 -13.11 0.24
CA LEU A 178 9.29 -13.21 1.49
C LEU A 178 10.13 -13.01 2.76
N HIS A 179 9.82 -11.93 3.48
CA HIS A 179 10.40 -11.63 4.79
C HIS A 179 9.44 -10.81 5.67
N LEU A 180 9.66 -10.91 6.98
CA LEU A 180 9.08 -10.04 8.00
C LEU A 180 10.17 -9.17 8.62
N HIS A 181 9.79 -8.02 9.17
CA HIS A 181 10.67 -7.18 9.99
C HIS A 181 10.44 -7.50 11.46
N GLY A 182 11.49 -7.72 12.26
CA GLY A 182 11.42 -7.81 13.71
C GLY A 182 12.10 -6.62 14.38
N ILE A 183 11.43 -5.97 15.32
CA ILE A 183 11.89 -4.73 15.97
C ILE A 183 11.48 -4.73 17.44
N TYR A 184 12.39 -4.28 18.32
CA TYR A 184 12.08 -3.94 19.70
C TYR A 184 11.71 -2.46 19.78
N MET A 185 10.44 -2.17 20.09
CA MET A 185 9.95 -0.79 20.17
C MET A 185 10.38 -0.14 21.50
N PRO A 186 10.69 1.17 21.49
CA PRO A 186 11.17 1.86 22.69
C PRO A 186 10.07 2.11 23.72
N ASN A 187 8.80 2.05 23.32
CA ASN A 187 7.64 2.33 24.14
C ASN A 187 6.46 1.47 23.71
N ARG A 188 5.47 1.41 24.60
CA ARG A 188 4.14 0.94 24.26
C ARG A 188 3.51 1.82 23.18
N LEU A 189 3.07 1.20 22.10
CA LEU A 189 2.36 1.89 21.00
C LEU A 189 0.85 1.80 21.21
N TYR A 190 0.09 2.77 20.68
CA TYR A 190 -1.38 2.81 20.81
C TYR A 190 -2.05 1.53 20.30
N ILE A 191 -1.50 0.93 19.24
CA ILE A 191 -2.02 -0.28 18.60
C ILE A 191 -2.06 -1.48 19.57
N GLN A 192 -1.25 -1.46 20.63
CA GLN A 192 -1.22 -2.50 21.66
C GLN A 192 -2.41 -2.43 22.63
N THR A 193 -3.20 -1.35 22.60
CA THR A 193 -4.31 -1.12 23.54
C THR A 193 -5.63 -0.75 22.88
N ILE A 194 -5.66 -0.45 21.57
CA ILE A 194 -6.92 -0.08 20.89
C ILE A 194 -8.02 -1.11 21.09
N LYS A 195 -9.27 -0.68 21.09
CA LYS A 195 -10.41 -1.58 21.09
C LYS A 195 -10.81 -1.86 19.65
N CYS A 196 -11.22 -3.09 19.39
CA CYS A 196 -11.64 -3.54 18.07
C CYS A 196 -13.03 -4.18 18.17
N SER A 197 -13.86 -3.95 17.17
CA SER A 197 -15.24 -4.42 17.14
C SER A 197 -15.28 -5.83 16.57
N PRO A 198 -16.01 -6.80 17.17
CA PRO A 198 -16.13 -8.14 16.60
C PRO A 198 -16.69 -8.09 15.16
N PHE A 199 -16.06 -8.81 14.23
CA PHE A 199 -16.53 -8.85 12.84
C PHE A 199 -17.64 -9.89 12.64
N HIS A 200 -17.44 -11.10 13.16
CA HIS A 200 -18.48 -12.14 13.22
C HIS A 200 -18.58 -12.74 14.62
N ILE A 201 -19.83 -12.95 15.06
CA ILE A 201 -20.17 -13.70 16.26
C ILE A 201 -19.62 -15.12 16.06
N ASN A 202 -18.62 -15.52 16.88
CA ASN A 202 -17.86 -16.79 16.83
C ASN A 202 -16.59 -16.84 15.96
N SER A 203 -16.09 -15.71 15.46
CA SER A 203 -14.76 -15.64 14.83
C SER A 203 -13.78 -14.87 15.70
N ASN A 204 -12.52 -15.29 15.81
CA ASN A 204 -11.42 -14.48 16.39
C ASN A 204 -10.99 -13.33 15.46
N CYS A 205 -11.92 -12.82 14.65
CA CYS A 205 -11.71 -11.77 13.66
C CYS A 205 -12.49 -10.52 14.09
N TYR A 206 -11.78 -9.41 14.14
CA TYR A 206 -12.27 -8.12 14.58
C TYR A 206 -12.07 -7.10 13.46
N LEU A 207 -12.91 -6.07 13.44
CA LEU A 207 -12.70 -4.88 12.64
C LEU A 207 -12.08 -3.79 13.50
N PHE A 208 -11.24 -2.99 12.86
CA PHE A 208 -10.71 -1.79 13.44
C PHE A 208 -10.54 -0.73 12.36
N ASP A 209 -10.67 0.51 12.80
CA ASP A 209 -10.50 1.69 11.97
C ASP A 209 -9.35 2.51 12.56
N LEU A 210 -8.36 2.82 11.73
CA LEU A 210 -7.33 3.81 12.01
C LEU A 210 -7.61 5.00 11.10
N PHE A 211 -8.37 5.97 11.62
CA PHE A 211 -8.89 7.07 10.82
C PHE A 211 -9.69 6.52 9.62
N ASP A 212 -9.30 6.83 8.39
CA ASP A 212 -9.97 6.33 7.18
C ASP A 212 -9.42 4.97 6.70
N VAL A 213 -8.32 4.48 7.29
CA VAL A 213 -7.72 3.19 6.93
C VAL A 213 -8.30 2.08 7.80
N GLN A 214 -8.87 1.06 7.16
CA GLN A 214 -9.49 -0.06 7.84
C GLN A 214 -8.65 -1.34 7.76
N GLY A 215 -8.99 -2.29 8.62
CA GLY A 215 -8.37 -3.60 8.61
C GLY A 215 -9.10 -4.66 9.41
N PHE A 216 -8.52 -5.84 9.40
CA PHE A 216 -8.90 -6.96 10.24
C PHE A 216 -7.89 -7.13 11.38
N ALA A 217 -8.37 -7.44 12.56
CA ALA A 217 -7.54 -7.72 13.72
C ALA A 217 -7.86 -9.11 14.30
N PHE A 218 -6.85 -9.73 14.89
CA PHE A 218 -6.92 -11.05 15.51
C PHE A 218 -6.22 -10.99 16.86
N GLU A 219 -6.74 -11.70 17.85
CA GLU A 219 -6.05 -11.92 19.11
C GLU A 219 -5.82 -13.42 19.31
N ILE A 220 -4.69 -13.74 19.92
CA ILE A 220 -4.31 -15.11 20.26
C ILE A 220 -4.08 -15.16 21.76
N LYS A 221 -4.82 -16.07 22.41
CA LYS A 221 -4.72 -16.32 23.85
C LYS A 221 -3.95 -17.59 24.14
N HIS A 222 -3.97 -18.55 23.22
CA HIS A 222 -3.30 -19.83 23.38
C HIS A 222 -2.57 -20.27 22.11
N ILE A 223 -1.50 -21.05 22.29
CA ILE A 223 -0.60 -21.48 21.20
C ILE A 223 -1.25 -22.43 20.19
N ASP A 224 -2.21 -23.23 20.63
CA ASP A 224 -2.98 -24.14 19.80
C ASP A 224 -3.83 -23.38 18.76
N GLU A 225 -4.05 -22.08 18.96
CA GLU A 225 -4.74 -21.23 17.99
C GLU A 225 -3.83 -20.74 16.86
N PHE A 226 -2.50 -20.89 16.95
CA PHE A 226 -1.54 -20.32 15.99
C PHE A 226 -1.84 -20.76 14.55
N ASP A 227 -1.99 -22.07 14.31
CA ASP A 227 -2.22 -22.61 12.96
C ASP A 227 -3.58 -22.14 12.40
N ARG A 228 -4.63 -22.19 13.22
CA ARG A 228 -5.98 -21.75 12.82
C ARG A 228 -5.99 -20.28 12.42
N ILE A 229 -5.39 -19.42 13.25
CA ILE A 229 -5.38 -17.96 13.02
C ILE A 229 -4.45 -17.62 11.86
N ALA A 230 -3.29 -18.26 11.73
CA ALA A 230 -2.39 -18.08 10.59
C ALA A 230 -3.08 -18.45 9.26
N ARG A 231 -3.84 -19.54 9.20
CA ARG A 231 -4.64 -19.90 8.00
C ARG A 231 -5.73 -18.90 7.68
N HIS A 232 -6.38 -18.35 8.70
CA HIS A 232 -7.39 -17.31 8.50
C HIS A 232 -6.76 -16.03 7.93
N ILE A 233 -5.66 -15.54 8.54
CA ILE A 233 -4.91 -14.38 8.04
C ILE A 233 -4.41 -14.64 6.61
N HIS A 234 -3.88 -15.83 6.33
CA HIS A 234 -3.45 -16.21 4.99
C HIS A 234 -4.62 -16.18 3.98
N THR A 235 -5.81 -16.64 4.36
CA THR A 235 -6.99 -16.61 3.48
C THR A 235 -7.38 -15.17 3.12
N ILE A 236 -7.38 -14.27 4.10
CA ILE A 236 -7.67 -12.84 3.89
C ILE A 236 -6.59 -12.20 3.03
N THR A 237 -5.32 -12.36 3.39
CA THR A 237 -4.21 -11.75 2.65
C THR A 237 -4.09 -12.30 1.23
N ASN A 238 -4.38 -13.59 1.01
CA ASN A 238 -4.43 -14.18 -0.34
C ASN A 238 -5.57 -13.58 -1.18
N TYR A 239 -6.73 -13.30 -0.58
CA TYR A 239 -7.77 -12.54 -1.27
C TYR A 239 -7.29 -11.14 -1.65
N LEU A 240 -6.66 -10.40 -0.73
CA LEU A 240 -6.12 -9.06 -1.00
C LEU A 240 -5.10 -9.10 -2.15
N VAL A 241 -4.17 -10.06 -2.14
CA VAL A 241 -3.21 -10.28 -3.23
C VAL A 241 -3.91 -10.59 -4.56
N SER A 242 -4.91 -11.47 -4.57
CA SER A 242 -5.65 -11.84 -5.79
C SER A 242 -6.45 -10.67 -6.38
N SER A 243 -6.83 -9.72 -5.53
CA SER A 243 -7.54 -8.50 -5.90
C SER A 243 -6.60 -7.31 -6.11
N ASP A 244 -5.28 -7.52 -6.11
CA ASP A 244 -4.24 -6.49 -6.22
C ASP A 244 -4.37 -5.34 -5.19
N ILE A 245 -4.83 -5.66 -3.99
CA ILE A 245 -4.98 -4.73 -2.87
C ILE A 245 -3.72 -4.75 -2.01
N ALA A 246 -3.06 -3.60 -1.94
CA ALA A 246 -1.93 -3.41 -1.06
C ALA A 246 -2.36 -3.54 0.41
N HIS A 247 -1.49 -4.16 1.20
CA HIS A 247 -1.75 -4.41 2.60
C HIS A 247 -0.47 -4.45 3.44
N ASN A 248 -0.66 -4.21 4.73
CA ASN A 248 0.37 -4.28 5.76
C ASN A 248 -0.13 -5.20 6.87
N MET A 249 0.80 -5.87 7.55
CA MET A 249 0.45 -6.69 8.71
C MET A 249 1.42 -6.40 9.85
N ALA A 250 0.92 -6.45 11.08
CA ALA A 250 1.75 -6.37 12.27
C ALA A 250 1.34 -7.46 13.28
N ILE A 251 2.32 -8.03 13.99
CA ILE A 251 2.13 -8.96 15.12
C ILE A 251 2.88 -8.39 16.32
N MET A 252 2.22 -8.32 17.48
CA MET A 252 2.80 -7.76 18.70
C MET A 252 2.10 -8.32 19.93
N LYS A 253 2.65 -8.06 21.11
CA LYS A 253 1.94 -8.30 22.38
C LYS A 253 1.09 -7.09 22.75
N GLY A 254 -0.03 -7.30 23.43
CA GLY A 254 -0.88 -6.22 23.91
C GLY A 254 -2.06 -6.72 24.72
N ASP A 255 -3.05 -5.85 24.92
CA ASP A 255 -4.26 -6.18 25.67
C ASP A 255 -5.34 -6.75 24.76
N SER A 256 -6.21 -7.61 25.29
CA SER A 256 -7.39 -8.09 24.55
C SER A 256 -8.25 -6.93 24.04
N PHE A 257 -8.83 -7.12 22.86
CA PHE A 257 -9.78 -6.19 22.26
C PHE A 257 -11.06 -6.06 23.08
N SER A 258 -11.44 -7.11 23.82
CA SER A 258 -12.69 -7.18 24.58
C SER A 258 -12.51 -6.91 26.08
N SER A 259 -11.45 -7.45 26.68
CA SER A 259 -11.16 -7.29 28.11
C SER A 259 -9.94 -6.38 28.31
N SER A 260 -10.07 -5.35 29.12
CA SER A 260 -8.92 -4.55 29.53
C SER A 260 -8.06 -5.38 30.50
N LEU A 261 -6.75 -5.45 30.26
CA LEU A 261 -5.72 -6.12 31.08
C LEU A 261 -5.49 -7.63 30.83
N GLU A 262 -6.22 -8.29 29.93
CA GLU A 262 -5.88 -9.66 29.52
C GLU A 262 -4.78 -9.64 28.45
N PRO A 263 -3.59 -10.21 28.70
CA PRO A 263 -2.48 -10.17 27.75
C PRO A 263 -2.67 -11.16 26.61
N VAL A 264 -2.51 -10.69 25.38
CA VAL A 264 -2.68 -11.48 24.15
C VAL A 264 -1.62 -11.14 23.11
N ILE A 265 -1.41 -12.01 22.14
CA ILE A 265 -0.74 -11.62 20.89
C ILE A 265 -1.80 -11.01 19.98
N ARG A 266 -1.58 -9.78 19.54
CA ARG A 266 -2.45 -9.04 18.63
C ARG A 266 -1.85 -9.09 17.23
N ILE A 267 -2.70 -9.31 16.24
CA ILE A 267 -2.35 -9.25 14.82
C ILE A 267 -3.29 -8.27 14.14
N PHE A 268 -2.74 -7.42 13.28
CA PHE A 268 -3.49 -6.47 12.48
C PHE A 268 -3.13 -6.65 11.03
N VAL A 269 -4.13 -6.55 10.15
CA VAL A 269 -4.00 -6.57 8.69
C VAL A 269 -4.73 -5.35 8.17
N TRP A 270 -3.99 -4.33 7.75
CA TRP A 270 -4.54 -3.15 7.08
C TRP A 270 -4.62 -3.39 5.58
N PHE A 271 -5.71 -2.97 4.95
CA PHE A 271 -5.82 -2.90 3.50
C PHE A 271 -5.86 -1.43 3.05
N ARG A 272 -5.17 -1.13 1.95
CA ARG A 272 -4.92 0.25 1.50
C ARG A 272 -4.84 0.35 -0.02
N GLN A 273 -4.90 1.56 -0.53
CA GLN A 273 -4.73 1.85 -1.95
C GLN A 273 -3.34 1.42 -2.45
N SER A 274 -3.34 0.75 -3.61
CA SER A 274 -2.13 0.31 -4.32
C SER A 274 -1.54 1.42 -5.22
N ASN A 275 -2.41 2.27 -5.77
CA ASN A 275 -2.09 3.26 -6.81
C ASN A 275 -1.16 4.40 -6.34
N LYS A 276 -1.09 4.68 -5.03
CA LYS A 276 -0.19 5.71 -4.48
C LYS A 276 1.26 5.27 -4.26
N VAL A 277 1.57 3.99 -4.47
CA VAL A 277 2.94 3.43 -4.33
C VAL A 277 3.37 2.72 -5.61
N ILE A 278 2.78 3.06 -6.76
CA ILE A 278 3.22 2.53 -8.06
C ILE A 278 4.57 3.17 -8.40
N GLY A 279 5.57 2.32 -8.65
CA GLY A 279 6.92 2.77 -9.01
C GLY A 279 7.91 2.70 -7.84
N ALA A 280 9.02 3.44 -7.96
CA ALA A 280 10.05 3.46 -6.92
C ALA A 280 9.52 4.22 -5.69
N LYS A 281 9.87 3.79 -4.47
CA LYS A 281 9.53 4.55 -3.26
C LYS A 281 9.98 6.00 -3.40
N THR A 282 9.04 6.91 -3.61
CA THR A 282 9.28 8.35 -3.52
C THR A 282 9.40 8.71 -2.05
N PHE A 283 10.48 9.39 -1.67
CA PHE A 283 10.65 9.84 -0.29
C PHE A 283 9.68 11.00 -0.04
N HIS A 284 8.44 10.66 0.35
CA HIS A 284 7.53 11.62 0.96
C HIS A 284 7.98 11.90 2.39
N GLN A 285 7.41 12.95 3.00
CA GLN A 285 7.62 13.27 4.41
C GLN A 285 7.39 12.03 5.30
N TRP A 286 6.38 11.22 4.95
CA TRP A 286 6.03 9.99 5.63
C TRP A 286 5.80 8.85 4.62
N ASN A 287 6.59 7.79 4.69
CA ASN A 287 6.38 6.58 3.91
C ASN A 287 5.52 5.61 4.72
N ILE A 288 4.19 5.70 4.58
CA ILE A 288 3.23 4.99 5.44
C ILE A 288 3.25 3.46 5.22
N GLY A 289 4.14 2.76 5.93
CA GLY A 289 4.18 1.30 6.01
C GLY A 289 3.56 0.77 7.30
N CYS A 290 3.86 -0.49 7.63
CA CYS A 290 3.34 -1.14 8.85
C CYS A 290 3.72 -0.38 10.15
N LEU A 291 4.92 0.19 10.23
CA LEU A 291 5.38 0.92 11.41
C LEU A 291 4.56 2.18 11.63
N GLU A 292 4.43 2.99 10.58
CA GLU A 292 3.64 4.21 10.60
C GLU A 292 2.20 3.88 10.98
N LEU A 293 1.61 2.85 10.38
CA LEU A 293 0.26 2.39 10.74
C LEU A 293 0.13 1.84 12.19
N SER A 294 1.24 1.61 12.89
CA SER A 294 1.27 1.04 14.24
C SER A 294 1.58 2.06 15.32
N GLY A 295 1.91 3.31 14.99
CA GLY A 295 2.22 4.36 15.99
C GLY A 295 3.68 4.72 16.11
N TYR A 296 4.55 4.24 15.21
CA TYR A 296 5.98 4.50 15.25
C TYR A 296 6.49 4.88 13.86
N THR A 297 7.36 5.87 13.76
CA THR A 297 7.96 6.24 12.47
C THR A 297 9.33 6.91 12.65
N PHE A 298 10.04 7.06 11.55
CA PHE A 298 11.39 7.59 11.51
C PHE A 298 11.55 8.56 10.34
N LEU A 299 12.31 9.63 10.56
CA LEU A 299 12.44 10.77 9.68
C LEU A 299 13.90 11.01 9.30
N GLN A 300 14.09 11.62 8.14
CA GLN A 300 15.41 11.95 7.60
C GLN A 300 15.90 13.31 8.09
N TYR A 301 15.04 14.33 8.05
CA TYR A 301 15.45 15.73 8.23
C TYR A 301 15.02 16.26 9.59
N GLU A 302 15.92 16.97 10.26
CA GLU A 302 15.67 17.52 11.59
C GLU A 302 14.56 18.58 11.60
N GLU A 303 14.48 19.41 10.56
CA GLU A 303 13.40 20.39 10.38
C GLU A 303 12.04 19.71 10.37
N VAL A 304 11.91 18.67 9.54
CA VAL A 304 10.69 17.85 9.45
C VAL A 304 10.40 17.20 10.80
N PHE A 305 11.40 16.64 11.47
CA PHE A 305 11.25 16.05 12.80
C PHE A 305 10.71 17.04 13.84
N ASN A 306 11.19 18.29 13.82
CA ASN A 306 10.74 19.32 14.75
C ASN A 306 9.32 19.81 14.44
N ASP A 307 8.97 19.98 13.15
CA ASP A 307 7.68 20.50 12.68
C ASP A 307 6.55 19.44 12.60
N SER A 308 6.90 18.16 12.77
CA SER A 308 5.94 17.06 12.71
C SER A 308 4.86 17.14 13.79
N THR A 309 3.63 16.83 13.44
CA THR A 309 2.50 16.75 14.37
C THR A 309 1.68 15.51 14.06
N GLU A 310 0.91 15.00 15.03
CA GLU A 310 0.05 13.85 14.80
C GLU A 310 -1.02 14.15 13.74
N LEU A 311 -1.47 15.40 13.63
CA LEU A 311 -2.39 15.86 12.58
C LEU A 311 -1.82 15.70 11.17
N LYS A 312 -0.55 16.09 10.94
CA LYS A 312 0.11 15.94 9.62
C LYS A 312 0.28 14.46 9.25
N LEU A 313 0.61 13.64 10.24
CA LEU A 313 0.74 12.20 10.04
C LEU A 313 -0.61 11.53 9.75
N ARG A 314 -1.67 11.93 10.47
CA ARG A 314 -3.06 11.53 10.21
C ARG A 314 -3.49 11.79 8.77
N GLN A 315 -3.22 13.00 8.27
CA GLN A 315 -3.51 13.37 6.89
C GLN A 315 -2.80 12.44 5.91
N SER A 316 -1.52 12.14 6.15
CA SER A 316 -0.73 11.22 5.32
C SER A 316 -1.24 9.77 5.38
N ILE A 317 -1.77 9.32 6.52
CA ILE A 317 -2.40 8.00 6.68
C ILE A 317 -3.75 7.95 5.94
N ASN A 318 -4.57 8.99 6.02
CA ASN A 318 -5.86 9.01 5.32
C ASN A 318 -5.70 8.97 3.80
N GLU A 319 -4.62 9.56 3.29
CA GLU A 319 -4.32 9.56 1.88
C GLU A 319 -4.17 8.15 1.27
N ILE A 320 -3.84 7.13 2.06
CA ILE A 320 -3.68 5.76 1.57
C ILE A 320 -4.95 4.91 1.74
N ALA A 321 -6.02 5.47 2.31
CA ALA A 321 -7.26 4.76 2.52
C ALA A 321 -7.94 4.38 1.19
N LEU A 322 -8.51 3.18 1.12
CA LEU A 322 -9.41 2.80 0.03
C LEU A 322 -10.71 3.61 0.09
N LEU A 323 -11.43 3.70 -1.02
CA LEU A 323 -12.76 4.31 -1.00
C LEU A 323 -13.71 3.45 -0.17
N TYR A 324 -14.70 4.08 0.47
CA TYR A 324 -15.66 3.41 1.34
C TYR A 324 -16.30 2.16 0.70
N GLU A 325 -16.71 2.24 -0.57
CA GLU A 325 -17.32 1.11 -1.29
C GLU A 325 -16.34 -0.05 -1.52
N GLU A 326 -15.05 0.23 -1.73
CA GLU A 326 -14.02 -0.80 -1.86
C GLU A 326 -13.80 -1.50 -0.52
N GLN A 327 -13.70 -0.73 0.57
CA GLN A 327 -13.57 -1.27 1.93
C GLN A 327 -14.77 -2.14 2.30
N LYS A 328 -15.98 -1.69 1.96
CA LYS A 328 -17.22 -2.43 2.16
C LYS A 328 -17.23 -3.75 1.39
N LYS A 329 -16.87 -3.71 0.11
CA LYS A 329 -16.78 -4.91 -0.74
C LYS A 329 -15.81 -5.95 -0.18
N ILE A 330 -14.62 -5.51 0.29
CA ILE A 330 -13.64 -6.41 0.93
C ILE A 330 -14.26 -7.15 2.11
N LYS A 331 -14.98 -6.43 2.98
CA LYS A 331 -15.67 -7.01 4.15
C LYS A 331 -16.75 -8.00 3.72
N GLU A 332 -17.55 -7.68 2.70
CA GLU A 332 -18.58 -8.58 2.17
C GLU A 332 -17.98 -9.86 1.56
N ASP A 333 -16.92 -9.75 0.76
CA ASP A 333 -16.26 -10.88 0.11
C ASP A 333 -15.60 -11.81 1.14
N ILE A 334 -14.95 -11.24 2.17
CA ILE A 334 -14.34 -12.00 3.27
C ILE A 334 -15.40 -12.68 4.12
N THR A 335 -16.55 -12.03 4.36
CA THR A 335 -17.69 -12.66 5.05
C THR A 335 -18.16 -13.90 4.29
N TYR A 336 -18.35 -13.79 2.98
CA TYR A 336 -18.79 -14.89 2.13
C TYR A 336 -17.78 -16.05 2.15
N LYS A 337 -16.49 -15.76 1.99
CA LYS A 337 -15.43 -16.79 2.05
C LYS A 337 -15.31 -17.44 3.43
N SER A 338 -15.48 -16.67 4.51
CA SER A 338 -15.45 -17.19 5.88
C SER A 338 -16.64 -18.13 6.15
N PHE A 339 -17.81 -17.82 5.59
CA PHE A 339 -18.99 -18.69 5.66
C PHE A 339 -18.76 -20.03 4.94
N VAL A 340 -18.19 -19.99 3.72
CA VAL A 340 -17.82 -21.20 2.97
C VAL A 340 -16.79 -22.04 3.75
N PHE A 341 -15.78 -21.40 4.35
CA PHE A 341 -14.77 -22.09 5.16
C PHE A 341 -15.35 -22.78 6.39
N LEU A 342 -16.30 -22.15 7.08
CA LEU A 342 -17.01 -22.76 8.22
C LEU A 342 -17.87 -23.97 7.79
N THR A 343 -18.52 -23.89 6.63
CA THR A 343 -19.28 -25.03 6.09
C THR A 343 -18.36 -26.20 5.70
N ASP A 344 -17.20 -25.94 5.11
CA ASP A 344 -16.20 -26.97 4.78
C ASP A 344 -15.59 -27.61 6.03
N MET A 345 -15.33 -26.81 7.08
CA MET A 345 -14.88 -27.33 8.37
C MET A 345 -15.92 -28.25 9.02
N SER A 346 -17.20 -27.89 8.99
CA SER A 346 -18.28 -28.75 9.51
C SER A 346 -18.43 -30.06 8.74
N LEU A 347 -18.29 -30.02 7.41
CA LEU A 347 -18.27 -31.22 6.58
C LEU A 347 -17.05 -32.08 6.87
N SER A 348 -15.86 -31.49 7.00
CA SER A 348 -14.63 -32.24 7.34
C SER A 348 -14.70 -32.89 8.73
N PHE A 349 -15.38 -32.27 9.69
CA PHE A 349 -15.62 -32.81 11.03
C PHE A 349 -16.63 -33.97 11.00
N ILE A 350 -17.68 -33.86 10.18
CA ILE A 350 -18.65 -34.94 9.94
C ILE A 350 -17.96 -36.10 9.21
N PHE A 351 -17.19 -35.84 8.15
CA PHE A 351 -16.44 -36.85 7.41
C PHE A 351 -15.37 -37.55 8.25
N ARG A 352 -14.68 -36.84 9.17
CA ARG A 352 -13.72 -37.48 10.11
C ARG A 352 -14.40 -38.35 11.16
N ARG A 353 -15.62 -38.03 11.61
CA ARG A 353 -16.39 -38.91 12.51
C ARG A 353 -17.01 -40.11 11.80
N VAL A 354 -17.39 -39.96 10.52
CA VAL A 354 -17.92 -41.07 9.72
C VAL A 354 -16.79 -42.01 9.26
N ALA A 355 -15.60 -41.48 8.94
CA ALA A 355 -14.44 -42.28 8.51
C ALA A 355 -13.81 -43.14 9.63
N LEU A 356 -14.06 -42.83 10.91
CA LEU A 356 -13.61 -43.64 12.04
C LEU A 356 -14.53 -44.83 12.36
N LEU A 357 -15.67 -44.98 11.67
CA LEU A 357 -16.64 -46.04 11.95
C LEU A 357 -16.78 -47.13 10.89
N GLN A 358 -16.13 -47.06 9.72
CA GLN A 358 -16.28 -48.12 8.72
C GLN A 358 -15.03 -48.37 7.86
N GLN A 359 -14.51 -49.58 7.98
CA GLN A 359 -13.67 -50.30 7.00
C GLN A 359 -14.22 -51.73 6.92
N PRO A 360 -14.01 -52.48 5.82
CA PRO A 360 -14.30 -52.14 4.43
C PRO A 360 -15.15 -53.25 3.78
N HIS A 361 -15.96 -52.99 2.73
CA HIS A 361 -16.25 -53.96 1.66
C HIS A 361 -17.03 -53.30 0.49
N ILE A 362 -16.40 -53.34 -0.70
CA ILE A 362 -16.98 -53.72 -2.00
C ILE A 362 -17.86 -52.73 -2.82
N HIS A 363 -17.41 -52.58 -4.07
CA HIS A 363 -18.03 -52.22 -5.37
C HIS A 363 -18.55 -50.81 -5.69
N SER A 364 -18.09 -50.39 -6.89
CA SER A 364 -18.48 -49.28 -7.74
C SER A 364 -19.98 -49.05 -7.86
N PHE A 365 -20.44 -47.80 -7.76
CA PHE A 365 -21.58 -47.30 -8.53
C PHE A 365 -21.50 -45.77 -8.73
N SER A 366 -21.83 -45.36 -9.96
CA SER A 366 -22.01 -43.99 -10.45
C SER A 366 -23.33 -43.40 -9.94
N THR A 367 -23.38 -42.10 -9.61
CA THR A 367 -24.65 -41.34 -9.53
C THR A 367 -24.47 -39.86 -9.86
N SER A 368 -24.93 -39.49 -11.07
CA SER A 368 -26.02 -38.55 -11.36
C SER A 368 -26.35 -37.43 -10.37
N ALA A 369 -26.44 -36.21 -10.93
CA ALA A 369 -26.98 -35.01 -10.31
C ALA A 369 -28.37 -35.21 -9.68
N ILE A 370 -28.53 -34.82 -8.41
CA ILE A 370 -29.82 -34.71 -7.74
C ILE A 370 -30.22 -33.23 -7.65
N LEU A 371 -31.25 -32.92 -8.43
CA LEU A 371 -31.99 -31.67 -8.49
C LEU A 371 -32.86 -31.54 -7.22
N PHE A 372 -32.57 -30.57 -6.34
CA PHE A 372 -33.47 -30.24 -5.23
C PHE A 372 -34.68 -29.45 -5.77
N LYS A 373 -35.85 -30.10 -5.84
CA LYS A 373 -37.16 -29.44 -6.00
C LYS A 373 -37.58 -28.87 -4.65
N ALA A 374 -37.48 -27.56 -4.48
CA ALA A 374 -38.19 -26.83 -3.43
C ALA A 374 -39.64 -26.57 -3.87
N LYS A 375 -40.60 -26.95 -3.03
CA LYS A 375 -42.04 -26.78 -3.26
C LYS A 375 -42.49 -25.44 -2.66
N ASN A 376 -42.89 -24.52 -3.51
CA ASN A 376 -43.47 -23.22 -3.15
C ASN A 376 -44.89 -23.37 -2.59
N THR A 377 -45.19 -22.64 -1.52
CA THR A 377 -46.54 -22.15 -1.19
C THR A 377 -46.44 -20.79 -0.52
N GLY A 378 -47.13 -19.78 -1.07
CA GLY A 378 -47.36 -18.47 -0.44
C GLY A 378 -46.79 -17.29 -1.22
N GLY A 379 -47.66 -16.56 -1.92
CA GLY A 379 -47.31 -15.51 -2.87
C GLY A 379 -46.93 -14.16 -2.25
N GLY A 380 -45.98 -13.50 -2.92
CA GLY A 380 -45.60 -12.11 -2.77
C GLY A 380 -44.38 -11.86 -3.65
N GLN A 381 -44.53 -11.14 -4.77
CA GLN A 381 -43.43 -10.87 -5.70
C GLN A 381 -42.36 -9.97 -5.01
N PRO A 382 -41.08 -10.38 -4.95
CA PRO A 382 -39.98 -9.45 -4.78
C PRO A 382 -39.57 -8.92 -6.15
N LYS A 383 -39.39 -7.60 -6.28
CA LYS A 383 -38.81 -6.97 -7.47
C LYS A 383 -37.42 -7.57 -7.74
N ALA A 384 -37.20 -8.05 -8.95
CA ALA A 384 -35.95 -8.68 -9.37
C ALA A 384 -34.74 -7.74 -9.15
N SER A 385 -33.77 -8.19 -8.35
CA SER A 385 -32.44 -7.60 -8.32
C SER A 385 -31.75 -7.90 -9.66
N LYS A 386 -31.40 -6.85 -10.41
CA LYS A 386 -30.64 -6.98 -11.66
C LYS A 386 -29.25 -7.54 -11.34
N ARG A 387 -28.93 -8.70 -11.89
CA ARG A 387 -27.64 -9.38 -11.78
C ARG A 387 -26.61 -8.63 -12.62
N LEU A 388 -25.63 -7.98 -11.99
CA LEU A 388 -24.46 -7.45 -12.70
C LEU A 388 -23.57 -8.64 -13.08
N LEU A 389 -23.42 -8.90 -14.37
CA LEU A 389 -22.51 -9.92 -14.90
C LEU A 389 -21.06 -9.54 -14.57
N SER A 390 -20.28 -10.52 -14.11
CA SER A 390 -18.86 -10.35 -13.82
C SER A 390 -18.03 -10.25 -15.12
N ASP A 391 -16.84 -9.66 -15.05
CA ASP A 391 -15.93 -9.53 -16.21
C ASP A 391 -15.55 -10.90 -16.83
N ALA A 392 -15.64 -11.97 -16.05
CA ALA A 392 -15.40 -13.34 -16.51
C ALA A 392 -16.56 -13.88 -17.37
N ASP A 393 -17.81 -13.52 -17.06
CA ASP A 393 -18.99 -14.03 -17.75
C ASP A 393 -19.15 -13.44 -19.17
N LEU A 394 -18.62 -12.23 -19.39
CA LEU A 394 -18.69 -11.49 -20.66
C LEU A 394 -17.54 -11.82 -21.62
N SER A 395 -16.58 -12.66 -21.22
CA SER A 395 -15.42 -13.03 -22.05
C SER A 395 -15.74 -14.04 -23.17
N SER A 396 -16.93 -14.64 -23.14
CA SER A 396 -17.33 -15.76 -24.01
C SER A 396 -18.15 -15.37 -25.25
N SER A 397 -18.48 -14.08 -25.44
CA SER A 397 -19.25 -13.63 -26.62
C SER A 397 -18.83 -12.23 -27.07
N SER A 398 -18.28 -12.14 -28.30
CA SER A 398 -18.06 -10.94 -29.14
C SER A 398 -18.02 -9.60 -28.39
N ASN A 399 -16.89 -9.30 -27.74
CA ASN A 399 -16.82 -8.22 -26.76
C ASN A 399 -15.86 -7.08 -27.17
N ASP A 400 -16.41 -5.91 -27.50
CA ASP A 400 -15.67 -4.66 -27.75
C ASP A 400 -15.22 -3.99 -26.42
N TRP A 401 -15.62 -4.52 -25.25
CA TRP A 401 -15.37 -3.91 -23.94
C TRP A 401 -13.88 -3.74 -23.57
N PRO A 402 -12.99 -4.73 -23.73
CA PRO A 402 -11.58 -4.56 -23.37
C PRO A 402 -10.91 -3.41 -24.14
N LEU A 403 -11.28 -3.23 -25.41
CA LEU A 403 -10.80 -2.13 -26.25
C LEU A 403 -11.38 -0.79 -25.81
N LEU A 404 -12.66 -0.75 -25.46
CA LEU A 404 -13.32 0.46 -24.97
C LEU A 404 -12.79 0.89 -23.60
N LYS A 405 -12.52 -0.06 -22.71
CA LYS A 405 -11.88 0.17 -21.41
C LYS A 405 -10.50 0.82 -21.57
N ALA A 406 -9.66 0.26 -22.44
CA ALA A 406 -8.34 0.83 -22.72
C ALA A 406 -8.42 2.27 -23.29
N GLN A 407 -9.45 2.58 -24.09
CA GLN A 407 -9.70 3.94 -24.57
C GLN A 407 -10.13 4.89 -23.44
N TYR A 408 -10.99 4.45 -22.52
CA TYR A 408 -11.41 5.26 -21.37
C TYR A 408 -10.28 5.50 -20.38
N ASP A 409 -9.49 4.47 -20.08
CA ASP A 409 -8.32 4.59 -19.20
C ASP A 409 -7.32 5.60 -19.80
N LYS A 410 -7.09 5.57 -21.13
CA LYS A 410 -6.25 6.56 -21.82
C LYS A 410 -6.81 7.99 -21.72
N LEU A 411 -8.12 8.17 -21.85
CA LEU A 411 -8.76 9.49 -21.74
C LEU A 411 -8.68 10.07 -20.32
N LEU A 412 -8.70 9.22 -19.28
CA LEU A 412 -8.48 9.64 -17.90
C LEU A 412 -7.05 10.13 -17.69
N VAL A 413 -6.05 9.41 -18.21
CA VAL A 413 -4.64 9.85 -18.18
C VAL A 413 -4.46 11.19 -18.91
N GLU A 414 -5.09 11.35 -20.08
CA GLU A 414 -5.08 12.61 -20.84
C GLU A 414 -5.63 13.77 -20.01
N LEU A 415 -6.74 13.56 -19.28
CA LEU A 415 -7.31 14.59 -18.41
C LEU A 415 -6.35 15.01 -17.29
N HIS A 416 -5.70 14.05 -16.63
CA HIS A 416 -4.72 14.33 -15.59
C HIS A 416 -3.53 15.12 -16.13
N GLU A 417 -3.02 14.77 -17.32
CA GLU A 417 -1.95 15.54 -17.96
C GLU A 417 -2.36 16.96 -18.31
N LEU A 418 -3.57 17.16 -18.85
CA LEU A 418 -4.08 18.47 -19.23
C LEU A 418 -4.25 19.36 -18.00
N TYR A 419 -4.76 18.82 -16.88
CA TYR A 419 -4.84 19.55 -15.61
C TYR A 419 -3.47 19.90 -15.07
N SER A 420 -2.51 18.96 -15.09
CA SER A 420 -1.15 19.22 -14.65
C SER A 420 -0.45 20.27 -15.49
N LYS A 421 -0.72 20.35 -16.80
CA LYS A 421 -0.05 21.30 -17.72
C LYS A 421 -0.72 22.68 -17.76
N GLN A 422 -2.05 22.76 -17.65
CA GLN A 422 -2.81 23.99 -17.93
C GLN A 422 -3.52 24.58 -16.71
N ILE A 423 -3.68 23.81 -15.62
CA ILE A 423 -4.51 24.17 -14.46
C ILE A 423 -3.66 24.10 -13.17
N GLN A 424 -2.66 24.98 -13.07
CA GLN A 424 -1.82 25.14 -11.87
C GLN A 424 -2.07 26.50 -11.20
N LEU A 425 -2.20 26.53 -9.88
CA LEU A 425 -2.40 27.76 -9.08
C LEU A 425 -1.14 28.59 -8.87
N ARG A 426 0.04 27.94 -8.90
CA ARG A 426 1.33 28.58 -8.69
C ARG A 426 2.34 27.98 -9.65
N THR A 427 3.11 28.84 -10.30
CA THR A 427 4.27 28.41 -11.06
C THR A 427 5.36 27.97 -10.08
N SER A 428 5.69 26.67 -10.09
CA SER A 428 6.74 26.11 -9.23
C SER A 428 8.14 26.45 -9.79
N SER A 429 9.17 26.40 -8.93
CA SER A 429 10.57 26.53 -9.38
C SER A 429 10.91 25.47 -10.45
N LEU A 430 10.35 24.26 -10.29
CA LEU A 430 10.54 23.15 -11.22
C LEU A 430 10.04 23.48 -12.64
N ALA A 431 8.94 24.24 -12.77
CA ALA A 431 8.43 24.63 -14.08
C ALA A 431 9.41 25.53 -14.86
N PHE A 432 10.21 26.33 -14.15
CA PHE A 432 11.28 27.11 -14.76
C PHE A 432 12.52 26.25 -15.01
N GLU A 433 12.88 25.35 -14.09
CA GLU A 433 14.06 24.48 -14.20
C GLU A 433 13.98 23.51 -15.38
N GLU A 434 12.79 22.98 -15.67
CA GLU A 434 12.52 22.04 -16.77
C GLU A 434 12.29 22.73 -18.13
N LEU A 435 12.23 24.06 -18.15
CA LEU A 435 12.02 24.84 -19.37
C LEU A 435 13.11 24.55 -20.40
N SER A 436 12.71 24.08 -21.58
CA SER A 436 13.63 23.79 -22.68
C SER A 436 13.91 25.04 -23.50
N VAL A 437 15.19 25.43 -23.56
CA VAL A 437 15.69 26.59 -24.30
C VAL A 437 16.56 26.10 -25.45
N ILE A 438 16.28 26.58 -26.67
CA ILE A 438 17.05 26.24 -27.86
C ILE A 438 18.17 27.26 -28.03
N LEU A 439 19.43 26.80 -28.04
CA LEU A 439 20.62 27.67 -28.13
C LEU A 439 21.34 27.52 -29.49
N PRO A 440 21.68 28.64 -30.18
CA PRO A 440 22.58 28.63 -31.35
C PRO A 440 24.05 28.33 -30.95
N PRO A 441 24.91 27.83 -31.87
CA PRO A 441 24.71 27.62 -33.31
C PRO A 441 24.15 26.23 -33.69
N ASN A 442 24.05 25.29 -32.75
CA ASN A 442 23.67 23.90 -33.03
C ASN A 442 22.16 23.62 -32.85
N ASN A 443 21.35 24.64 -32.50
CA ASN A 443 19.91 24.53 -32.20
C ASN A 443 19.55 23.39 -31.24
N LYS A 444 20.43 23.12 -30.26
CA LYS A 444 20.22 22.05 -29.28
C LYS A 444 19.34 22.57 -28.15
N ALA A 445 18.36 21.76 -27.74
CA ALA A 445 17.53 22.04 -26.57
C ALA A 445 18.31 21.74 -25.29
N HIS A 446 18.36 22.71 -24.39
CA HIS A 446 18.96 22.62 -23.06
C HIS A 446 17.91 22.99 -22.01
N GLN A 447 17.92 22.29 -20.87
CA GLN A 447 17.05 22.68 -19.76
C GLN A 447 17.63 23.91 -19.05
N LEU A 448 16.77 24.81 -18.60
CA LEU A 448 17.20 26.06 -17.99
C LEU A 448 18.05 25.84 -16.73
N LYS A 449 17.80 24.76 -15.96
CA LYS A 449 18.62 24.36 -14.80
C LYS A 449 20.09 24.04 -15.15
N GLU A 450 20.37 23.63 -16.38
CA GLU A 450 21.72 23.32 -16.85
C GLU A 450 22.50 24.60 -17.19
N LEU A 451 21.77 25.67 -17.52
CA LEU A 451 22.33 26.94 -17.94
C LEU A 451 22.53 27.90 -16.77
N THR A 452 21.67 27.84 -15.76
CA THR A 452 21.61 28.85 -14.70
C THR A 452 20.94 28.31 -13.45
N GLN A 453 21.27 28.92 -12.31
CA GLN A 453 20.55 28.72 -11.07
C GLN A 453 19.28 29.58 -11.05
N ILE A 454 18.16 28.99 -10.63
CA ILE A 454 16.89 29.67 -10.39
C ILE A 454 16.73 29.80 -8.88
N ILE A 455 16.50 31.03 -8.41
CA ILE A 455 16.42 31.36 -6.99
C ILE A 455 15.05 31.97 -6.73
N GLN A 456 14.26 31.37 -5.84
CA GLN A 456 13.02 31.98 -5.38
C GLN A 456 13.34 33.07 -4.35
N LYS A 457 13.16 34.34 -4.73
CA LYS A 457 13.36 35.50 -3.84
C LYS A 457 12.17 35.73 -2.92
N SER A 458 10.96 35.47 -3.42
CA SER A 458 9.72 35.51 -2.65
C SER A 458 8.66 34.58 -3.27
N PRO A 459 7.53 34.32 -2.59
CA PRO A 459 6.42 33.57 -3.17
C PRO A 459 5.87 34.15 -4.49
N GLN A 460 6.19 35.40 -4.81
CA GLN A 460 5.72 36.11 -6.00
C GLN A 460 6.85 36.47 -6.98
N MET A 461 8.09 36.05 -6.72
CA MET A 461 9.25 36.48 -7.50
C MET A 461 10.34 35.41 -7.56
N PHE A 462 10.63 34.96 -8.77
CA PHE A 462 11.81 34.15 -9.07
C PHE A 462 12.90 35.02 -9.71
N MET A 463 14.14 34.64 -9.47
CA MET A 463 15.32 35.30 -10.00
C MET A 463 16.19 34.27 -10.73
N ILE A 464 16.59 34.60 -11.95
CA ILE A 464 17.47 33.77 -12.77
C ILE A 464 18.77 34.55 -13.00
N ASP A 465 19.89 33.97 -12.57
CA ASP A 465 21.21 34.59 -12.72
C ASP A 465 21.92 34.12 -14.00
N MET A 466 21.81 34.91 -15.06
CA MET A 466 22.43 34.62 -16.36
C MET A 466 23.85 35.18 -16.49
N THR A 467 24.54 35.53 -15.40
CA THR A 467 25.88 36.17 -15.45
C THR A 467 26.92 35.36 -16.24
N ARG A 468 26.83 34.02 -16.20
CA ARG A 468 27.75 33.13 -16.96
C ARG A 468 27.39 32.99 -18.45
N HIS A 469 26.17 33.37 -18.83
CA HIS A 469 25.57 33.06 -20.12
C HIS A 469 24.71 34.22 -20.66
N ALA A 470 25.18 35.46 -20.47
CA ALA A 470 24.43 36.67 -20.81
C ALA A 470 24.01 36.75 -22.29
N GLN A 471 24.78 36.13 -23.20
CA GLN A 471 24.48 36.07 -24.63
C GLN A 471 23.20 35.29 -24.97
N TYR A 472 22.71 34.43 -24.08
CA TYR A 472 21.54 33.57 -24.30
C TYR A 472 20.26 34.10 -23.64
N ILE A 473 20.31 35.26 -23.00
CA ILE A 473 19.14 35.92 -22.38
C ILE A 473 17.95 36.04 -23.37
N PRO A 474 18.13 36.46 -24.64
CA PRO A 474 17.01 36.55 -25.58
C PRO A 474 16.30 35.21 -25.83
N ASN A 475 17.06 34.11 -25.91
CA ASN A 475 16.50 32.76 -26.12
C ASN A 475 15.71 32.27 -24.89
N VAL A 476 16.20 32.59 -23.69
CA VAL A 476 15.50 32.27 -22.43
C VAL A 476 14.19 33.05 -22.34
N LEU A 477 14.18 34.34 -22.67
CA LEU A 477 12.97 35.18 -22.68
C LEU A 477 11.92 34.64 -23.65
N GLU A 478 12.32 34.24 -24.85
CA GLU A 478 11.41 33.65 -25.84
C GLU A 478 10.83 32.31 -25.36
N ALA A 479 11.66 31.46 -24.74
CA ALA A 479 11.22 30.18 -24.20
C ALA A 479 10.21 30.35 -23.05
N ILE A 480 10.41 31.33 -22.17
CA ILE A 480 9.48 31.66 -21.08
C ILE A 480 8.14 32.19 -21.62
N GLN A 481 8.14 32.97 -22.70
CA GLN A 481 6.89 33.42 -23.31
C GLN A 481 6.12 32.29 -24.00
N LYS A 482 6.82 31.33 -24.61
CA LYS A 482 6.20 30.17 -25.28
C LYS A 482 5.74 29.06 -24.33
N SER A 483 6.23 29.02 -23.09
CA SER A 483 5.91 27.95 -22.14
C SER A 483 4.51 28.01 -21.54
N GLY A 484 3.77 29.11 -21.76
CA GLY A 484 2.42 29.26 -21.24
C GLY A 484 2.37 29.46 -19.72
N LEU A 485 3.50 29.76 -19.07
CA LEU A 485 3.58 30.01 -17.63
C LEU A 485 2.97 31.37 -17.21
N ASN A 486 2.51 32.18 -18.17
CA ASN A 486 1.84 33.48 -17.96
C ASN A 486 2.60 34.42 -17.01
N VAL A 487 3.94 34.37 -17.03
CA VAL A 487 4.81 35.30 -16.30
C VAL A 487 5.39 36.33 -17.26
N ASN A 488 5.59 37.55 -16.76
CA ASN A 488 6.20 38.63 -17.53
C ASN A 488 7.64 38.91 -17.03
N PRO A 489 8.68 38.37 -17.67
CA PRO A 489 10.07 38.53 -17.23
C PRO A 489 10.53 39.99 -17.28
N GLN A 490 11.21 40.45 -16.23
CA GLN A 490 11.88 41.75 -16.15
C GLN A 490 13.40 41.54 -16.14
N GLN A 491 14.12 42.16 -17.08
CA GLN A 491 15.57 42.06 -17.16
C GLN A 491 16.24 43.23 -16.42
N ASP A 492 17.23 42.93 -15.60
CA ASP A 492 18.14 43.89 -14.97
C ASP A 492 19.59 43.42 -15.15
N GLY A 493 20.32 44.05 -16.09
CA GLY A 493 21.66 43.63 -16.47
C GLY A 493 21.70 42.16 -16.95
N THR A 494 22.40 41.32 -16.18
CA THR A 494 22.54 39.87 -16.40
C THR A 494 21.55 39.02 -15.60
N THR A 495 20.61 39.63 -14.88
CA THR A 495 19.62 38.93 -14.05
C THR A 495 18.22 39.07 -14.63
N LEU A 496 17.43 38.00 -14.59
CA LEU A 496 16.01 38.01 -14.98
C LEU A 496 15.13 37.81 -13.74
N TYR A 497 14.19 38.71 -13.52
CA TYR A 497 13.17 38.62 -12.49
C TYR A 497 11.85 38.15 -13.11
N LEU A 498 11.29 37.07 -12.58
CA LEU A 498 10.00 36.51 -13.00
C LEU A 498 8.95 36.79 -11.92
N PRO A 499 8.21 37.92 -12.02
CA PRO A 499 7.06 38.15 -11.17
C PRO A 499 5.96 37.14 -11.53
N THR A 500 5.56 36.33 -10.56
CA THR A 500 4.36 35.49 -10.71
C THR A 500 3.15 36.31 -10.30
N PRO A 501 2.08 36.36 -11.11
CA PRO A 501 0.88 37.13 -10.79
C PRO A 501 0.29 36.69 -9.44
N LYS A 502 -0.24 37.65 -8.68
CA LYS A 502 -0.99 37.34 -7.47
C LYS A 502 -2.19 36.49 -7.86
N VAL A 503 -2.40 35.38 -7.15
CA VAL A 503 -3.55 34.51 -7.38
C VAL A 503 -4.82 35.24 -6.93
N THR A 504 -5.41 36.04 -7.81
CA THR A 504 -6.68 36.74 -7.56
C THR A 504 -7.85 35.76 -7.64
N ARG A 505 -8.99 36.15 -7.04
CA ARG A 505 -10.22 35.35 -7.13
C ARG A 505 -10.66 35.16 -8.59
N GLU A 506 -10.53 36.19 -9.41
CA GLU A 506 -10.86 36.17 -10.84
C GLU A 506 -10.02 35.13 -11.61
N HIS A 507 -8.72 35.04 -11.33
CA HIS A 507 -7.85 34.04 -11.96
C HIS A 507 -8.20 32.60 -11.55
N ARG A 508 -8.54 32.38 -10.27
CA ARG A 508 -9.02 31.08 -9.77
C ARG A 508 -10.34 30.67 -10.44
N GLU A 509 -11.26 31.61 -10.59
CA GLU A 509 -12.54 31.40 -11.27
C GLU A 509 -12.34 31.09 -12.78
N GLU A 510 -11.39 31.74 -13.44
CA GLU A 510 -11.03 31.45 -14.84
C GLU A 510 -10.42 30.05 -15.00
N LEU A 511 -9.48 29.66 -14.14
CA LEU A 511 -8.91 28.32 -14.12
C LEU A 511 -9.99 27.25 -13.84
N ALA A 512 -10.92 27.52 -12.92
CA ALA A 512 -12.02 26.61 -12.61
C ALA A 512 -13.00 26.45 -13.80
N LYS A 513 -13.22 27.51 -14.59
CA LYS A 513 -13.98 27.45 -15.85
C LYS A 513 -13.23 26.65 -16.92
N ASN A 514 -11.92 26.82 -17.04
CA ASN A 514 -11.10 26.09 -18.00
C ASN A 514 -10.99 24.60 -17.66
N ALA A 515 -10.84 24.26 -16.37
CA ALA A 515 -10.89 22.88 -15.89
C ALA A 515 -12.21 22.20 -16.28
N LYS A 516 -13.35 22.90 -16.10
CA LYS A 516 -14.66 22.41 -16.54
C LYS A 516 -14.71 22.12 -18.03
N LYS A 517 -14.24 23.04 -18.87
CA LYS A 517 -14.21 22.84 -20.33
C LYS A 517 -13.41 21.61 -20.74
N LEU A 518 -12.26 21.37 -20.11
CA LEU A 518 -11.42 20.20 -20.40
C LEU A 518 -12.08 18.88 -19.96
N ALA A 519 -12.71 18.85 -18.79
CA ALA A 519 -13.50 17.68 -18.36
C ALA A 519 -14.67 17.40 -19.32
N ASP A 520 -15.40 18.44 -19.73
CA ASP A 520 -16.53 18.30 -20.65
C ASP A 520 -16.07 17.75 -22.02
N GLN A 521 -14.90 18.16 -22.52
CA GLN A 521 -14.30 17.59 -23.74
C GLN A 521 -14.00 16.10 -23.61
N ILE A 522 -13.47 15.65 -22.46
CA ILE A 522 -13.18 14.25 -22.21
C ILE A 522 -14.47 13.43 -22.11
N ILE A 523 -15.50 13.95 -21.44
CA ILE A 523 -16.82 13.31 -21.37
C ILE A 523 -17.44 13.13 -22.77
N VAL A 524 -17.30 14.14 -23.64
CA VAL A 524 -17.75 14.05 -25.04
C VAL A 524 -17.00 12.94 -25.77
N LYS A 525 -15.67 12.88 -25.66
CA LYS A 525 -14.85 11.80 -26.28
C LYS A 525 -15.26 10.41 -25.77
N MET A 526 -15.57 10.25 -24.49
CA MET A 526 -16.06 8.99 -23.92
C MET A 526 -17.43 8.59 -24.51
N ARG A 527 -18.36 9.55 -24.66
CA ARG A 527 -19.67 9.31 -25.28
C ARG A 527 -19.58 8.96 -26.76
N GLU A 528 -18.63 9.55 -27.48
CA GLU A 528 -18.35 9.22 -28.89
C GLU A 528 -17.83 7.78 -29.04
N ALA A 529 -16.89 7.38 -28.18
CA ALA A 529 -16.36 6.01 -28.15
C ALA A 529 -17.46 4.99 -27.81
N TYR A 530 -18.31 5.28 -26.81
CA TYR A 530 -19.51 4.47 -26.54
C TYR A 530 -20.44 4.39 -27.75
N SER A 531 -20.72 5.52 -28.41
CA SER A 531 -21.61 5.56 -29.58
C SER A 531 -21.08 4.70 -30.73
N LYS A 532 -19.75 4.64 -30.90
CA LYS A 532 -19.10 3.76 -31.87
C LYS A 532 -19.27 2.29 -31.50
N ALA A 533 -19.04 1.93 -30.24
CA ALA A 533 -19.26 0.57 -29.74
C ALA A 533 -20.72 0.13 -29.86
N HIS A 534 -21.68 1.01 -29.51
CA HIS A 534 -23.11 0.76 -29.64
C HIS A 534 -23.54 0.53 -31.10
N ARG A 535 -22.96 1.28 -32.06
CA ARG A 535 -23.21 1.05 -33.50
C ARG A 535 -22.65 -0.30 -33.97
N ASN A 536 -21.49 -0.71 -33.48
CA ASN A 536 -20.93 -2.02 -33.78
C ASN A 536 -21.81 -3.15 -33.22
N LEU A 537 -22.25 -3.01 -31.98
CA LEU A 537 -23.14 -3.96 -31.31
C LEU A 537 -24.47 -4.13 -32.08
N LYS A 538 -25.07 -3.04 -32.56
CA LYS A 538 -26.26 -3.08 -33.42
C LYS A 538 -26.04 -3.76 -34.77
N LYS A 539 -24.84 -3.68 -35.35
CA LYS A 539 -24.52 -4.41 -36.60
C LYS A 539 -24.43 -5.93 -36.35
N GLN A 540 -24.04 -6.34 -35.15
CA GLN A 540 -23.93 -7.74 -34.72
C GLN A 540 -25.28 -8.35 -34.28
N GLU A 541 -26.35 -7.55 -34.22
CA GLU A 541 -27.72 -7.99 -33.90
C GLU A 541 -28.27 -9.04 -34.90
N LYS A 542 -27.67 -9.17 -36.09
CA LYS A 542 -28.01 -10.22 -37.07
C LYS A 542 -27.45 -11.61 -36.72
N THR A 543 -26.47 -11.68 -35.82
CA THR A 543 -25.73 -12.91 -35.48
C THR A 543 -25.93 -13.33 -34.02
N LEU A 544 -26.40 -12.42 -33.17
CA LEU A 544 -26.57 -12.61 -31.73
C LEU A 544 -28.05 -12.55 -31.33
N SER A 545 -28.40 -13.23 -30.23
CA SER A 545 -29.75 -13.17 -29.64
C SER A 545 -30.08 -11.74 -29.21
N ARG A 546 -31.31 -11.29 -29.48
CA ARG A 546 -31.79 -9.92 -29.18
C ARG A 546 -31.72 -9.60 -27.69
N ASP A 547 -31.96 -10.58 -26.84
CA ASP A 547 -31.91 -10.43 -25.37
C ASP A 547 -30.47 -10.19 -24.88
N LEU A 548 -29.48 -10.84 -25.52
CA LEU A 548 -28.07 -10.67 -25.18
C LEU A 548 -27.55 -9.29 -25.59
N VAL A 549 -27.99 -8.76 -26.73
CA VAL A 549 -27.64 -7.42 -27.20
C VAL A 549 -28.14 -6.34 -26.23
N VAL A 550 -29.37 -6.48 -25.72
CA VAL A 550 -29.95 -5.55 -24.75
C VAL A 550 -29.19 -5.57 -23.42
N ASP A 551 -28.77 -6.76 -22.97
CA ASP A 551 -28.02 -6.91 -21.72
C ASP A 551 -26.61 -6.32 -21.83
N ILE A 552 -25.90 -6.59 -22.94
CA ILE A 552 -24.59 -6.00 -23.23
C ILE A 552 -24.68 -4.48 -23.31
N ASP A 553 -25.69 -3.92 -24.00
CA ASP A 553 -25.85 -2.47 -24.11
C ASP A 553 -26.13 -1.81 -22.75
N THR A 554 -26.95 -2.46 -21.91
CA THR A 554 -27.24 -1.99 -20.56
C THR A 554 -25.99 -1.99 -19.69
N ASN A 555 -25.15 -3.02 -19.83
CA ASN A 555 -23.89 -3.15 -19.11
C ASN A 555 -22.87 -2.09 -19.56
N LEU A 556 -22.72 -1.89 -20.87
CA LEU A 556 -21.83 -0.85 -21.42
C LEU A 556 -22.23 0.56 -20.99
N LYS A 557 -23.55 0.86 -20.93
CA LYS A 557 -24.06 2.14 -20.40
C LYS A 557 -23.72 2.32 -18.93
N HIS A 558 -23.98 1.32 -18.10
CA HIS A 558 -23.68 1.39 -16.67
C HIS A 558 -22.17 1.62 -16.44
N ARG A 559 -21.31 1.00 -17.25
CA ARG A 559 -19.85 1.22 -17.19
C ARG A 559 -19.46 2.63 -17.64
N LEU A 560 -20.06 3.14 -18.72
CA LEU A 560 -19.86 4.53 -19.16
C LEU A 560 -20.24 5.52 -18.05
N ASP A 561 -21.40 5.33 -17.41
CA ASP A 561 -21.87 6.19 -16.32
C ASP A 561 -20.88 6.20 -15.15
N GLY A 562 -20.29 5.04 -14.83
CA GLY A 562 -19.23 4.94 -13.82
C GLY A 562 -17.97 5.74 -14.18
N TYR A 563 -17.51 5.69 -15.43
CA TYR A 563 -16.35 6.47 -15.89
C TYR A 563 -16.65 7.98 -15.96
N ILE A 564 -17.85 8.37 -16.38
CA ILE A 564 -18.29 9.78 -16.34
C ILE A 564 -18.29 10.28 -14.90
N ALA A 565 -18.78 9.48 -13.94
CA ALA A 565 -18.76 9.85 -12.53
C ALA A 565 -17.34 10.05 -11.99
N GLN A 566 -16.36 9.25 -12.44
CA GLN A 566 -14.95 9.46 -12.09
C GLN A 566 -14.41 10.80 -12.64
N VAL A 567 -14.70 11.13 -13.90
CA VAL A 567 -14.30 12.42 -14.49
C VAL A 567 -14.95 13.60 -13.76
N GLU A 568 -16.23 13.48 -13.41
CA GLU A 568 -16.98 14.48 -12.64
C GLU A 568 -16.39 14.67 -11.23
N ASN A 569 -15.96 13.59 -10.57
CA ASN A 569 -15.28 13.67 -9.29
C ASN A 569 -13.93 14.41 -9.40
N ILE A 570 -13.09 14.01 -10.37
CA ILE A 570 -11.80 14.66 -10.64
C ILE A 570 -11.99 16.16 -10.94
N ARG A 571 -13.03 16.52 -11.70
CA ARG A 571 -13.39 17.91 -11.97
C ARG A 571 -13.77 18.65 -10.69
N THR A 572 -14.61 18.05 -9.86
CA THR A 572 -15.12 18.68 -8.63
C THR A 572 -14.01 18.89 -7.61
N GLU A 573 -13.13 17.91 -7.41
CA GLU A 573 -11.94 18.02 -6.57
C GLU A 573 -11.02 19.14 -7.06
N LYS A 574 -10.74 19.20 -8.36
CA LYS A 574 -9.91 20.26 -8.94
C LYS A 574 -10.55 21.63 -8.82
N GLN A 575 -11.85 21.77 -9.03
CA GLN A 575 -12.56 23.05 -8.83
C GLN A 575 -12.54 23.50 -7.38
N LYS A 576 -12.67 22.58 -6.43
CA LYS A 576 -12.57 22.85 -5.01
C LYS A 576 -11.16 23.33 -4.64
N GLU A 577 -10.13 22.64 -5.11
CA GLU A 577 -8.72 23.05 -4.93
C GLU A 577 -8.48 24.49 -5.44
N LEU A 578 -9.03 24.83 -6.61
CA LEU A 578 -8.87 26.14 -7.22
C LEU A 578 -9.60 27.25 -6.47
N LEU A 579 -10.79 26.98 -5.90
CA LEU A 579 -11.67 28.00 -5.31
C LEU A 579 -11.53 28.14 -3.78
N ASP A 580 -11.26 27.06 -3.04
CA ASP A 580 -11.37 27.01 -1.57
C ASP A 580 -10.05 27.24 -0.80
N SER A 581 -9.02 27.83 -1.38
CA SER A 581 -7.80 28.13 -0.62
C SER A 581 -7.96 29.36 0.30
N THR A 582 -8.50 29.09 1.49
CA THR A 582 -8.09 29.71 2.76
C THR A 582 -6.84 28.94 3.22
N PHE A 583 -5.68 29.32 2.70
CA PHE A 583 -4.36 28.88 3.14
C PHE A 583 -3.40 30.07 3.08
#